data_AF-A0A1Q7VMX9-F1
#
_entry.id   AF-A0A1Q7VMX9-F1
#
_cell.length_a   1.000
_cell.length_b   1.000
_cell.length_c   1.000
_cell.angle_alpha   90.00
_cell.angle_beta   90.00
_cell.angle_gamma   90.00
#
_symmetry.space_group_name_H-M   'P 1'
#
loop_
_entity.id
_entity.type
_entity.pdbx_description
1 polymer ?
#
loop_
_entity_poly.entity_id
_entity_poly.type
_entity_poly.pdbx_seq_one_letter_code
_entity_poly.pdbx_strand_id
1 'polypeptide(L)'
;MAPQLGLQAEKGSPHPLGATPDQDGVNFSLFSKNATAVDLLLFKTHNDRNPFQVIQLDPYVNKTFHFWHCYVRGLRPGTHYAYRVDGPSDLSAGHRFNNKKVLIDPYAKGNSNSLWKRVDACGPHDNLASSMRSIVIDSSTYDWEGDQPLNRAMEDTIIYELHASGFTKSPSSGVNRPGTFSGIIEKIPYLKELGVTAVELLPVLDFDETDVLRVVNGKPLGNFWGYSTVGFFAPQSAYCMTPKTGTHLEEFRDLVKALHKAGIEIILDVVFNHTDEGNDQGPVFSFKGIDNGVYYFLSPSDKQFYFDYSGCGNTFNCNQPISQKLIIECLRYWVRETHVDGFRFDEGSVLSRGEDGVPLAHPPVVWQIELDETLADSKVIAEAWDAAGLYQIGHFPGDRTRDLLGRSPTVWLEVPISMKSAANYPSTASTSLLVTMVLR
;
A
#
# COMPACT_ATOMS: atom_id res chain seq x y z
N MET A 1 -40.06 -7.62 -17.13
CA MET A 1 -38.85 -6.82 -16.86
C MET A 1 -38.02 -6.84 -18.13
N ALA A 2 -37.75 -5.68 -18.74
CA ALA A 2 -36.84 -5.62 -19.87
C ALA A 2 -35.44 -6.10 -19.41
N PRO A 3 -34.71 -6.89 -20.21
CA PRO A 3 -33.34 -7.23 -19.87
C PRO A 3 -32.56 -5.93 -19.72
N GLN A 4 -31.96 -5.71 -18.54
CA GLN A 4 -31.06 -4.60 -18.33
C GLN A 4 -29.89 -4.83 -19.30
N LEU A 5 -29.83 -4.07 -20.39
CA LEU A 5 -28.70 -4.13 -21.31
C LEU A 5 -27.43 -3.91 -20.48
N GLY A 6 -26.50 -4.87 -20.55
CA GLY A 6 -25.20 -4.74 -19.89
C GLY A 6 -24.51 -3.46 -20.35
N LEU A 7 -23.69 -2.88 -19.48
CA LEU A 7 -22.90 -1.71 -19.82
C LEU A 7 -21.99 -2.03 -21.00
N GLN A 8 -21.85 -1.07 -21.92
CA GLN A 8 -21.04 -1.25 -23.11
C GLN A 8 -19.56 -1.07 -22.76
N ALA A 9 -18.74 -2.07 -23.09
CA ALA A 9 -17.29 -2.01 -23.01
C ALA A 9 -16.71 -1.60 -24.37
N GLU A 10 -15.80 -0.64 -24.35
CA GLU A 10 -15.06 -0.11 -25.49
C GLU A 10 -13.56 -0.39 -25.30
N LYS A 11 -12.76 -0.02 -26.32
CA LYS A 11 -11.31 -0.25 -26.33
C LYS A 11 -10.61 0.29 -25.08
N GLY A 12 -10.93 1.50 -24.64
CA GLY A 12 -10.22 2.20 -23.57
C GLY A 12 -8.76 2.55 -23.91
N SER A 13 -8.00 2.87 -22.87
CA SER A 13 -6.61 3.34 -22.95
C SER A 13 -5.71 2.56 -21.99
N PRO A 14 -4.47 2.22 -22.37
CA PRO A 14 -3.50 1.55 -21.50
C PRO A 14 -3.03 2.43 -20.33
N HIS A 15 -3.20 3.75 -20.41
CA HIS A 15 -2.80 4.68 -19.36
C HIS A 15 -3.90 5.70 -19.05
N PRO A 16 -3.99 6.16 -17.80
CA PRO A 16 -3.23 5.68 -16.63
C PRO A 16 -3.63 4.24 -16.20
N LEU A 17 -2.79 3.61 -15.36
CA LEU A 17 -3.10 2.31 -14.74
C LEU A 17 -4.20 2.46 -13.68
N GLY A 18 -4.92 1.38 -13.41
CA GLY A 18 -6.05 1.35 -12.48
C GLY A 18 -7.38 1.78 -13.10
N ALA A 19 -8.37 2.03 -12.25
CA ALA A 19 -9.67 2.58 -12.64
C ALA A 19 -9.67 4.12 -12.60
N THR A 20 -9.93 4.75 -13.73
CA THR A 20 -10.00 6.21 -13.89
C THR A 20 -11.38 6.62 -14.39
N PRO A 21 -12.24 7.18 -13.51
CA PRO A 21 -13.54 7.68 -13.91
C PRO A 21 -13.45 9.01 -14.66
N ASP A 22 -14.41 9.26 -15.53
CA ASP A 22 -14.69 10.57 -16.11
C ASP A 22 -16.21 10.86 -16.11
N GLN A 23 -16.65 11.84 -16.91
CA GLN A 23 -18.05 12.25 -16.99
C GLN A 23 -18.97 11.19 -17.64
N ASP A 24 -18.43 10.31 -18.48
CA ASP A 24 -19.17 9.39 -19.33
C ASP A 24 -18.99 7.91 -18.93
N GLY A 25 -17.98 7.57 -18.14
CA GLY A 25 -17.67 6.19 -17.79
C GLY A 25 -16.39 6.04 -16.98
N VAL A 26 -15.79 4.86 -17.08
CA VAL A 26 -14.55 4.51 -16.36
C VAL A 26 -13.61 3.75 -17.28
N ASN A 27 -12.38 4.24 -17.40
CA ASN A 27 -11.27 3.51 -18.02
C ASN A 27 -10.63 2.58 -16.99
N PHE A 28 -10.45 1.32 -17.34
CA PHE A 28 -9.70 0.34 -16.55
C PHE A 28 -8.43 -0.02 -17.30
N SER A 29 -7.30 -0.08 -16.59
CA SER A 29 -6.05 -0.59 -17.14
C SER A 29 -5.26 -1.40 -16.12
N LEU A 30 -4.82 -2.60 -16.53
CA LEU A 30 -4.08 -3.56 -15.70
C LEU A 30 -2.85 -4.05 -16.48
N PHE A 31 -1.68 -4.01 -15.84
CA PHE A 31 -0.49 -4.64 -16.40
C PHE A 31 -0.46 -6.13 -16.07
N SER A 32 -0.23 -6.96 -17.09
CA SER A 32 0.25 -8.33 -16.92
C SER A 32 0.96 -8.79 -18.19
N LYS A 33 2.24 -9.15 -18.05
CA LYS A 33 3.09 -9.57 -19.17
C LYS A 33 2.69 -10.95 -19.67
N ASN A 34 2.43 -11.87 -18.73
CA ASN A 34 2.23 -13.28 -19.01
C ASN A 34 0.75 -13.71 -19.04
N ALA A 35 -0.19 -12.82 -18.71
CA ALA A 35 -1.61 -13.12 -18.83
C ALA A 35 -2.03 -13.40 -20.28
N THR A 36 -2.89 -14.41 -20.42
CA THR A 36 -3.53 -14.84 -21.67
C THR A 36 -4.99 -14.40 -21.77
N ALA A 37 -5.65 -14.15 -20.63
CA ALA A 37 -6.99 -13.58 -20.56
C ALA A 37 -7.16 -12.73 -19.29
N VAL A 38 -7.99 -11.70 -19.38
CA VAL A 38 -8.39 -10.84 -18.25
C VAL A 38 -9.89 -10.61 -18.32
N ASP A 39 -10.58 -10.89 -17.22
CA ASP A 39 -11.98 -10.56 -17.02
C ASP A 39 -12.10 -9.45 -15.97
N LEU A 40 -12.88 -8.41 -16.27
CA LEU A 40 -13.30 -7.38 -15.33
C LEU A 40 -14.67 -7.74 -14.75
N LEU A 41 -14.74 -7.86 -13.42
CA LEU A 41 -15.96 -8.20 -12.68
C LEU A 41 -16.52 -6.93 -12.04
N LEU A 42 -17.79 -6.62 -12.29
CA LEU A 42 -18.47 -5.43 -11.77
C LEU A 42 -19.56 -5.81 -10.78
N PHE A 43 -19.57 -5.18 -9.61
CA PHE A 43 -20.47 -5.45 -8.50
C PHE A 43 -21.26 -4.20 -8.14
N LYS A 44 -22.54 -4.37 -7.77
CA LYS A 44 -23.42 -3.22 -7.49
C LYS A 44 -23.16 -2.68 -6.09
N THR A 45 -22.90 -3.55 -5.13
CA THR A 45 -22.54 -3.18 -3.76
C THR A 45 -21.33 -3.97 -3.25
N HIS A 46 -20.72 -3.45 -2.18
CA HIS A 46 -19.52 -3.99 -1.54
C HIS A 46 -19.65 -5.44 -1.01
N ASN A 47 -20.87 -5.95 -0.84
CA ASN A 47 -21.19 -7.27 -0.29
C ASN A 47 -21.92 -8.18 -1.28
N ASP A 48 -22.03 -7.79 -2.54
CA ASP A 48 -22.57 -8.65 -3.58
C ASP A 48 -21.62 -9.84 -3.83
N ARG A 49 -22.16 -11.05 -3.70
CA ARG A 49 -21.39 -12.29 -3.95
C ARG A 49 -21.19 -12.58 -5.43
N ASN A 50 -22.00 -11.99 -6.30
CA ASN A 50 -21.93 -12.20 -7.75
C ASN A 50 -21.81 -10.85 -8.45
N PRO A 51 -21.01 -10.74 -9.51
CA PRO A 51 -20.98 -9.54 -10.31
C PRO A 51 -22.32 -9.38 -11.05
N PHE A 52 -22.79 -8.14 -11.20
CA PHE A 52 -23.92 -7.86 -12.09
C PHE A 52 -23.51 -7.95 -13.57
N GLN A 53 -22.21 -7.84 -13.85
CA GLN A 53 -21.64 -7.96 -15.18
C GLN A 53 -20.18 -8.43 -15.13
N VAL A 54 -19.81 -9.33 -16.04
CA VAL A 54 -18.43 -9.71 -16.32
C VAL A 54 -18.09 -9.27 -17.73
N ILE A 55 -16.99 -8.54 -17.88
CA ILE A 55 -16.49 -8.03 -19.16
C ILE A 55 -15.20 -8.78 -19.47
N GLN A 56 -15.23 -9.62 -20.50
CA GLN A 56 -14.05 -10.31 -21.00
C GLN A 56 -13.28 -9.36 -21.92
N LEU A 57 -11.99 -9.13 -21.66
CA LEU A 57 -11.18 -8.25 -22.48
C LEU A 57 -10.66 -9.01 -23.70
N ASP A 58 -10.91 -8.48 -24.89
CA ASP A 58 -10.39 -9.05 -26.14
C ASP A 58 -8.87 -8.79 -26.25
N PRO A 59 -8.00 -9.82 -26.33
CA PRO A 59 -6.55 -9.62 -26.40
C PRO A 59 -6.05 -8.88 -27.65
N TYR A 60 -6.87 -8.72 -28.70
CA TYR A 60 -6.53 -7.99 -29.92
C TYR A 60 -7.04 -6.55 -29.92
N VAL A 61 -8.07 -6.24 -29.11
CA VAL A 61 -8.67 -4.90 -29.03
C VAL A 61 -8.30 -4.21 -27.73
N ASN A 62 -8.46 -4.91 -26.61
CA ASN A 62 -8.33 -4.47 -25.22
C ASN A 62 -6.96 -4.77 -24.61
N LYS A 63 -5.92 -4.91 -25.44
CA LYS A 63 -4.54 -5.07 -24.98
C LYS A 63 -3.58 -4.29 -25.87
N THR A 64 -2.78 -3.43 -25.26
CA THR A 64 -1.66 -2.74 -25.91
C THR A 64 -0.39 -3.16 -25.20
N PHE A 65 0.50 -3.87 -25.90
CA PHE A 65 1.70 -4.48 -25.32
C PHE A 65 1.36 -5.44 -24.16
N HIS A 66 1.66 -5.06 -22.92
CA HIS A 66 1.37 -5.84 -21.70
C HIS A 66 0.27 -5.19 -20.84
N PHE A 67 -0.38 -4.16 -21.36
CA PHE A 67 -1.45 -3.43 -20.67
C PHE A 67 -2.80 -3.88 -21.21
N TRP A 68 -3.58 -4.53 -20.35
CA TRP A 68 -4.97 -4.87 -20.60
C TRP A 68 -5.85 -3.69 -20.22
N HIS A 69 -6.76 -3.28 -21.08
CA HIS A 69 -7.55 -2.08 -20.84
C HIS A 69 -8.93 -2.13 -21.50
N CYS A 70 -9.91 -1.52 -20.86
CA CYS A 70 -11.23 -1.29 -21.45
C CYS A 70 -11.85 -0.01 -20.89
N TYR A 71 -12.81 0.55 -21.62
CA TYR A 71 -13.60 1.69 -21.14
C TYR A 71 -15.05 1.27 -21.00
N VAL A 72 -15.64 1.40 -19.82
CA VAL A 72 -17.01 0.98 -19.54
C VAL A 72 -17.91 2.21 -19.49
N ARG A 73 -18.68 2.43 -20.56
CA ARG A 73 -19.56 3.59 -20.69
C ARG A 73 -20.72 3.50 -19.69
N GLY A 74 -21.01 4.60 -19.03
CA GLY A 74 -22.09 4.73 -18.05
C GLY A 74 -21.76 4.18 -16.66
N LEU A 75 -20.57 3.59 -16.45
CA LEU A 75 -20.10 3.21 -15.13
C LEU A 75 -19.79 4.47 -14.29
N ARG A 76 -20.02 4.43 -12.98
CA ARG A 76 -19.87 5.58 -12.08
C ARG A 76 -18.93 5.29 -10.91
N PRO A 77 -18.29 6.31 -10.32
CA PRO A 77 -17.62 6.19 -9.03
C PRO A 77 -18.52 5.56 -7.95
N GLY A 78 -17.90 4.86 -7.01
CA GLY A 78 -18.57 4.00 -6.01
C GLY A 78 -18.86 2.58 -6.50
N THR A 79 -18.68 2.29 -7.80
CA THR A 79 -18.79 0.93 -8.31
C THR A 79 -17.66 0.06 -7.76
N HIS A 80 -18.01 -1.15 -7.32
CA HIS A 80 -17.05 -2.13 -6.86
C HIS A 80 -16.64 -3.04 -8.02
N TYR A 81 -15.36 -3.35 -8.10
CA TYR A 81 -14.81 -4.17 -9.18
C TYR A 81 -13.68 -5.08 -8.70
N ALA A 82 -13.33 -6.05 -9.54
CA ALA A 82 -12.17 -6.91 -9.37
C ALA A 82 -11.79 -7.52 -10.72
N TYR A 83 -10.66 -8.23 -10.77
CA TYR A 83 -10.23 -8.97 -11.95
C TYR A 83 -10.22 -10.49 -11.73
N ARG A 84 -10.35 -11.24 -12.82
CA ARG A 84 -9.81 -12.60 -12.94
C ARG A 84 -8.77 -12.59 -14.03
N VAL A 85 -7.65 -13.25 -13.79
CA VAL A 85 -6.52 -13.28 -14.71
C VAL A 85 -6.13 -14.73 -14.96
N ASP A 86 -6.04 -15.09 -16.24
CA ASP A 86 -5.65 -16.43 -16.68
C ASP A 86 -4.31 -16.40 -17.43
N GLY A 87 -3.59 -17.50 -17.40
CA GLY A 87 -2.23 -17.60 -17.93
C GLY A 87 -1.58 -18.94 -17.64
N PRO A 88 -0.27 -19.08 -17.91
CA PRO A 88 0.48 -20.29 -17.58
C PRO A 88 0.37 -20.61 -16.07
N SER A 89 0.27 -21.88 -15.69
CA SER A 89 0.14 -22.30 -14.28
C SER A 89 1.28 -23.21 -13.81
N ASP A 90 2.35 -23.30 -14.60
CA ASP A 90 3.53 -24.07 -14.25
C ASP A 90 4.29 -23.42 -13.08
N LEU A 91 4.11 -24.00 -11.89
CA LEU A 91 4.75 -23.57 -10.66
C LEU A 91 6.27 -23.67 -10.73
N SER A 92 6.83 -24.64 -11.47
CA SER A 92 8.28 -24.81 -11.61
C SER A 92 8.93 -23.68 -12.40
N ALA A 93 8.15 -23.03 -13.29
CA ALA A 93 8.52 -21.80 -13.97
C ALA A 93 8.19 -20.54 -13.15
N GLY A 94 7.53 -20.69 -12.01
CA GLY A 94 7.10 -19.60 -11.12
C GLY A 94 5.75 -18.98 -11.47
N HIS A 95 5.01 -19.55 -12.42
CA HIS A 95 3.71 -19.02 -12.81
C HIS A 95 2.59 -19.50 -11.88
N ARG A 96 1.72 -18.58 -11.44
CA ARG A 96 0.65 -18.85 -10.46
C ARG A 96 -0.73 -18.35 -10.90
N PHE A 97 -0.93 -18.17 -12.20
CA PHE A 97 -2.22 -17.76 -12.74
C PHE A 97 -3.31 -18.78 -12.38
N ASN A 98 -4.46 -18.26 -11.95
CA ASN A 98 -5.64 -19.06 -11.64
C ASN A 98 -6.89 -18.20 -11.82
N ASN A 99 -7.62 -18.42 -12.92
CA ASN A 99 -8.84 -17.67 -13.24
C ASN A 99 -9.99 -17.83 -12.22
N LYS A 100 -9.88 -18.76 -11.27
CA LYS A 100 -10.84 -18.90 -10.15
C LYS A 100 -10.58 -17.90 -9.03
N LYS A 101 -9.38 -17.31 -8.98
CA LYS A 101 -9.03 -16.29 -7.99
C LYS A 101 -9.47 -14.92 -8.49
N VAL A 102 -10.25 -14.26 -7.64
CA VAL A 102 -10.64 -12.86 -7.82
C VAL A 102 -9.59 -11.97 -7.17
N LEU A 103 -9.10 -11.03 -7.96
CA LEU A 103 -7.93 -10.21 -7.67
C LEU A 103 -8.31 -8.73 -7.57
N ILE A 104 -7.75 -8.03 -6.59
CA ILE A 104 -7.85 -6.56 -6.48
C ILE A 104 -6.88 -5.89 -7.45
N ASP A 105 -7.22 -4.67 -7.86
CA ASP A 105 -6.37 -3.84 -8.72
C ASP A 105 -5.18 -3.29 -7.91
N PRO A 106 -3.92 -3.50 -8.35
CA PRO A 106 -2.75 -2.91 -7.70
C PRO A 106 -2.78 -1.38 -7.60
N TYR A 107 -3.55 -0.71 -8.47
CA TYR A 107 -3.73 0.74 -8.52
C TYR A 107 -5.09 1.18 -7.93
N ALA A 108 -5.78 0.31 -7.19
CA ALA A 108 -7.01 0.68 -6.51
C ALA A 108 -6.78 1.78 -5.48
N LYS A 109 -7.54 2.88 -5.58
CA LYS A 109 -7.54 3.98 -4.60
C LYS A 109 -8.37 3.68 -3.35
N GLY A 110 -9.02 2.52 -3.31
CA GLY A 110 -9.81 2.03 -2.19
C GLY A 110 -10.22 0.59 -2.41
N ASN A 111 -10.24 -0.20 -1.32
CA ASN A 111 -10.69 -1.59 -1.33
C ASN A 111 -11.77 -1.80 -0.27
N SER A 112 -12.51 -2.90 -0.42
CA SER A 112 -13.49 -3.40 0.55
C SER A 112 -13.14 -4.83 0.90
N ASN A 113 -12.96 -5.07 2.19
CA ASN A 113 -12.75 -6.38 2.80
C ASN A 113 -14.06 -7.01 3.33
N SER A 114 -15.23 -6.50 2.93
CA SER A 114 -16.53 -6.88 3.52
C SER A 114 -16.88 -8.36 3.42
N LEU A 115 -16.40 -9.05 2.39
CA LEU A 115 -16.58 -10.49 2.19
C LEU A 115 -15.29 -11.27 2.46
N TRP A 116 -14.18 -10.60 2.75
CA TRP A 116 -12.86 -11.19 2.75
C TRP A 116 -12.74 -12.36 3.73
N LYS A 117 -12.26 -13.50 3.22
CA LYS A 117 -11.78 -14.62 4.02
C LYS A 117 -10.44 -15.08 3.46
N ARG A 118 -9.37 -14.68 4.13
CA ARG A 118 -7.98 -14.97 3.75
C ARG A 118 -7.73 -16.41 3.30
N VAL A 119 -8.24 -17.38 4.08
CA VAL A 119 -8.04 -18.82 3.81
C VAL A 119 -8.61 -19.26 2.46
N ASP A 120 -9.72 -18.69 2.00
CA ASP A 120 -10.35 -19.05 0.73
C ASP A 120 -9.53 -18.54 -0.49
N ALA A 121 -8.71 -17.50 -0.28
CA ALA A 121 -7.77 -17.02 -1.29
C ALA A 121 -6.54 -17.92 -1.43
N CYS A 122 -6.29 -18.85 -0.51
CA CYS A 122 -5.26 -19.86 -0.63
C CYS A 122 -5.70 -21.03 -1.55
N GLY A 123 -4.75 -21.82 -2.04
CA GLY A 123 -5.02 -23.03 -2.82
C GLY A 123 -5.73 -22.79 -4.17
N PRO A 124 -6.28 -23.83 -4.82
CA PRO A 124 -6.77 -23.74 -6.20
C PRO A 124 -8.26 -23.33 -6.34
N HIS A 125 -9.00 -23.26 -5.23
CA HIS A 125 -10.46 -23.08 -5.25
C HIS A 125 -10.89 -21.65 -5.58
N ASP A 126 -12.13 -21.51 -6.04
CA ASP A 126 -12.75 -20.22 -6.33
C ASP A 126 -13.02 -19.44 -5.03
N ASN A 127 -12.69 -18.15 -5.01
CA ASN A 127 -12.88 -17.27 -3.86
C ASN A 127 -13.90 -16.13 -4.13
N LEU A 128 -14.70 -16.19 -5.20
CA LEU A 128 -15.59 -15.10 -5.60
C LEU A 128 -16.50 -14.62 -4.47
N ALA A 129 -17.08 -15.55 -3.72
CA ALA A 129 -18.01 -15.24 -2.63
C ALA A 129 -17.33 -14.72 -1.35
N SER A 130 -15.99 -14.72 -1.30
CA SER A 130 -15.19 -14.42 -0.12
C SER A 130 -13.92 -13.59 -0.39
N SER A 131 -13.84 -12.94 -1.54
CA SER A 131 -12.71 -12.11 -1.99
C SER A 131 -12.90 -10.63 -1.68
N MET A 132 -11.80 -9.87 -1.61
CA MET A 132 -11.82 -8.41 -1.59
C MET A 132 -12.36 -7.81 -2.90
N ARG A 133 -12.71 -6.52 -2.86
CA ARG A 133 -13.16 -5.72 -4.02
C ARG A 133 -12.46 -4.38 -4.04
N SER A 134 -11.98 -3.96 -5.21
CA SER A 134 -11.54 -2.60 -5.44
C SER A 134 -12.74 -1.68 -5.69
N ILE A 135 -12.58 -0.38 -5.44
CA ILE A 135 -13.62 0.62 -5.56
C ILE A 135 -13.18 1.67 -6.59
N VAL A 136 -14.06 2.02 -7.53
CA VAL A 136 -13.84 3.16 -8.43
C VAL A 136 -14.02 4.44 -7.62
N ILE A 137 -12.96 5.23 -7.46
CA ILE A 137 -12.97 6.51 -6.73
C ILE A 137 -12.61 7.63 -7.69
N ASP A 138 -13.43 8.67 -7.71
CA ASP A 138 -13.10 9.94 -8.36
C ASP A 138 -12.30 10.79 -7.37
N SER A 139 -11.04 11.06 -7.70
CA SER A 139 -10.15 11.84 -6.83
C SER A 139 -10.17 13.33 -7.15
N SER A 140 -10.86 13.76 -8.21
CA SER A 140 -10.80 15.12 -8.77
C SER A 140 -11.68 16.16 -8.07
N THR A 141 -12.60 15.72 -7.19
CA THR A 141 -13.65 16.58 -6.62
C THR A 141 -13.37 17.09 -5.21
N TYR A 142 -12.22 16.76 -4.63
CA TYR A 142 -11.91 17.15 -3.24
C TYR A 142 -11.49 18.62 -3.15
N ASP A 143 -12.10 19.36 -2.20
CA ASP A 143 -11.77 20.77 -1.95
C ASP A 143 -10.67 20.90 -0.88
N TRP A 144 -9.48 21.25 -1.34
CA TRP A 144 -8.31 21.50 -0.48
C TRP A 144 -8.35 22.85 0.24
N GLU A 145 -9.29 23.74 -0.08
CA GLU A 145 -9.38 25.07 0.55
C GLU A 145 -8.07 25.88 0.44
N GLY A 146 -7.29 25.64 -0.63
CA GLY A 146 -5.99 26.26 -0.88
C GLY A 146 -4.80 25.64 -0.12
N ASP A 147 -5.00 24.52 0.57
CA ASP A 147 -3.94 23.74 1.22
C ASP A 147 -2.84 23.33 0.23
N GLN A 148 -1.60 23.26 0.72
CA GLN A 148 -0.41 22.77 0.03
C GLN A 148 0.53 22.11 1.07
N PRO A 149 1.41 21.18 0.66
CA PRO A 149 2.48 20.66 1.52
C PRO A 149 3.29 21.77 2.18
N LEU A 150 3.69 21.57 3.43
CA LEU A 150 4.27 22.64 4.26
C LEU A 150 5.73 22.92 3.94
N ASN A 151 6.44 21.92 3.38
CA ASN A 151 7.85 22.02 2.97
C ASN A 151 8.77 22.61 4.06
N ARG A 152 8.59 22.18 5.32
CA ARG A 152 9.52 22.56 6.40
C ARG A 152 10.87 21.92 6.17
N ALA A 153 11.94 22.66 6.42
CA ALA A 153 13.30 22.12 6.34
C ALA A 153 13.50 20.98 7.35
N MET A 154 14.19 19.90 6.95
CA MET A 154 14.34 18.69 7.78
C MET A 154 15.00 18.99 9.13
N GLU A 155 15.94 19.94 9.17
CA GLU A 155 16.64 20.38 10.38
C GLU A 155 15.77 21.11 11.40
N ASP A 156 14.58 21.57 10.98
CA ASP A 156 13.58 22.23 11.82
C ASP A 156 12.44 21.27 12.20
N THR A 157 12.50 20.00 11.76
CA THR A 157 11.44 19.02 11.95
C THR A 157 11.63 18.20 13.24
N ILE A 158 10.58 18.13 14.06
CA ILE A 158 10.43 17.24 15.21
C ILE A 158 9.33 16.23 14.87
N ILE A 159 9.72 14.98 14.65
CA ILE A 159 8.84 13.89 14.23
C ILE A 159 8.21 13.21 15.46
N TYR A 160 6.90 13.01 15.41
CA TYR A 160 6.15 12.21 16.37
C TYR A 160 5.56 10.98 15.69
N GLU A 161 6.16 9.83 15.94
CA GLU A 161 5.66 8.54 15.45
C GLU A 161 4.38 8.16 16.20
N LEU A 162 3.31 7.84 15.46
CA LEU A 162 2.05 7.41 16.06
C LEU A 162 1.30 6.41 15.19
N HIS A 163 0.59 5.52 15.88
CA HIS A 163 -0.33 4.59 15.23
C HIS A 163 -1.72 5.22 15.07
N ALA A 164 -2.24 5.28 13.84
CA ALA A 164 -3.51 5.96 13.53
C ALA A 164 -4.69 5.53 14.42
N SER A 165 -4.90 4.20 14.56
CA SER A 165 -5.89 3.68 15.51
C SER A 165 -5.46 3.84 16.99
N GLY A 166 -4.29 3.32 17.37
CA GLY A 166 -3.82 3.28 18.76
C GLY A 166 -3.82 4.64 19.47
N PHE A 167 -3.53 5.72 18.75
CA PHE A 167 -3.44 7.07 19.30
C PHE A 167 -4.73 7.55 20.00
N THR A 168 -5.89 7.12 19.51
CA THR A 168 -7.18 7.60 20.04
C THR A 168 -8.15 6.50 20.45
N LYS A 169 -7.78 5.22 20.32
CA LYS A 169 -8.65 4.07 20.61
C LYS A 169 -9.07 3.95 22.08
N SER A 170 -8.24 4.37 23.03
CA SER A 170 -8.59 4.33 24.46
C SER A 170 -9.76 5.27 24.77
N PRO A 171 -10.74 4.88 25.60
CA PRO A 171 -11.81 5.78 26.06
C PRO A 171 -11.29 7.07 26.72
N SER A 172 -10.10 7.02 27.32
CA SER A 172 -9.44 8.18 27.92
C SER A 172 -9.01 9.24 26.90
N SER A 173 -9.06 8.93 25.60
CA SER A 173 -8.82 9.92 24.55
C SER A 173 -9.92 10.99 24.53
N GLY A 174 -11.15 10.65 24.90
CA GLY A 174 -12.27 11.60 24.91
C GLY A 174 -12.70 12.12 23.53
N VAL A 175 -12.25 11.49 22.45
CA VAL A 175 -12.67 11.84 21.08
C VAL A 175 -14.00 11.18 20.73
N ASN A 176 -14.74 11.76 19.78
CA ASN A 176 -16.02 11.21 19.33
C ASN A 176 -15.86 9.98 18.45
N ARG A 177 -14.74 9.86 17.73
CA ARG A 177 -14.45 8.74 16.81
C ARG A 177 -13.11 8.04 17.14
N PRO A 178 -13.05 7.24 18.23
CA PRO A 178 -11.83 6.58 18.67
C PRO A 178 -11.22 5.68 17.59
N GLY A 179 -9.92 5.80 17.37
CA GLY A 179 -9.13 4.93 16.52
C GLY A 179 -9.33 5.12 15.01
N THR A 180 -9.73 6.32 14.59
CA THR A 180 -9.93 6.72 13.19
C THR A 180 -9.09 7.94 12.82
N PHE A 181 -8.96 8.25 11.54
CA PHE A 181 -8.33 9.51 11.07
C PHE A 181 -9.02 10.74 11.67
N SER A 182 -10.36 10.77 11.72
CA SER A 182 -11.12 11.84 12.39
C SER A 182 -10.79 11.96 13.88
N GLY A 183 -10.50 10.86 14.56
CA GLY A 183 -10.07 10.88 15.96
C GLY A 183 -8.73 11.61 16.14
N ILE A 184 -7.80 11.44 15.20
CA ILE A 184 -6.51 12.15 15.22
C ILE A 184 -6.73 13.67 15.06
N ILE A 185 -7.64 14.08 14.18
CA ILE A 185 -8.01 15.50 13.99
C ILE A 185 -8.44 16.13 15.33
N GLU A 186 -9.28 15.45 16.11
CA GLU A 186 -9.73 15.91 17.44
C GLU A 186 -8.56 16.06 18.45
N LYS A 187 -7.41 15.43 18.19
CA LYS A 187 -6.20 15.49 19.02
C LYS A 187 -5.10 16.41 18.51
N ILE A 188 -5.31 17.12 17.41
CA ILE A 188 -4.37 18.14 16.92
C ILE A 188 -4.01 19.19 17.99
N PRO A 189 -4.93 19.70 18.85
CA PRO A 189 -4.55 20.64 19.91
C PRO A 189 -3.46 20.10 20.86
N TYR A 190 -3.51 18.80 21.17
CA TYR A 190 -2.48 18.13 21.98
C TYR A 190 -1.13 18.07 21.24
N LEU A 191 -1.13 17.72 19.95
CA LEU A 191 0.10 17.69 19.15
C LEU A 191 0.75 19.09 19.07
N LYS A 192 -0.07 20.14 18.91
CA LYS A 192 0.41 21.52 18.95
C LYS A 192 0.98 21.92 20.32
N GLU A 193 0.33 21.54 21.41
CA GLU A 193 0.81 21.80 22.77
C GLU A 193 2.13 21.08 23.05
N LEU A 194 2.28 19.84 22.56
CA LEU A 194 3.51 19.07 22.66
C LEU A 194 4.67 19.71 21.89
N GLY A 195 4.37 20.49 20.84
CA GLY A 195 5.35 21.23 20.05
C GLY A 195 6.00 20.44 18.91
N VAL A 196 5.39 19.32 18.51
CA VAL A 196 5.85 18.53 17.36
C VAL A 196 5.50 19.25 16.06
N THR A 197 6.31 19.06 15.02
CA THR A 197 6.12 19.73 13.73
C THR A 197 5.74 18.77 12.61
N ALA A 198 5.91 17.47 12.83
CA ALA A 198 5.52 16.42 11.91
C ALA A 198 4.96 15.22 12.69
N VAL A 199 3.96 14.55 12.12
CA VAL A 199 3.56 13.21 12.55
C VAL A 199 4.05 12.19 11.54
N GLU A 200 4.64 11.10 12.03
CA GLU A 200 4.94 9.92 11.22
C GLU A 200 3.89 8.87 11.55
N LEU A 201 3.03 8.55 10.58
CA LEU A 201 2.04 7.51 10.76
C LEU A 201 2.66 6.15 10.45
N LEU A 202 2.56 5.22 11.41
CA LEU A 202 2.68 3.78 11.12
C LEU A 202 1.78 3.41 9.93
N PRO A 203 2.04 2.29 9.21
CA PRO A 203 1.44 1.99 7.93
C PRO A 203 -0.06 2.29 7.82
N VAL A 204 -0.40 3.22 6.92
CA VAL A 204 -1.78 3.63 6.59
C VAL A 204 -2.22 3.18 5.20
N LEU A 205 -1.33 2.56 4.44
CA LEU A 205 -1.69 1.87 3.20
C LEU A 205 -2.53 0.64 3.56
N ASP A 206 -3.50 0.29 2.71
CA ASP A 206 -4.47 -0.78 2.95
C ASP A 206 -3.78 -2.12 3.29
N PHE A 207 -4.22 -2.77 4.36
CA PHE A 207 -3.67 -4.04 4.88
C PHE A 207 -4.74 -4.95 5.48
N ASP A 208 -4.47 -6.26 5.51
CA ASP A 208 -5.37 -7.27 6.07
C ASP A 208 -5.18 -7.42 7.59
N GLU A 209 -6.09 -6.86 8.38
CA GLU A 209 -6.11 -7.04 9.85
C GLU A 209 -6.22 -8.52 10.28
N THR A 210 -6.58 -9.43 9.38
CA THR A 210 -6.80 -10.86 9.65
C THR A 210 -5.64 -11.76 9.22
N ASP A 211 -4.51 -11.18 8.79
CA ASP A 211 -3.33 -11.95 8.38
C ASP A 211 -2.73 -12.80 9.52
N VAL A 212 -2.87 -12.35 10.77
CA VAL A 212 -2.39 -13.05 11.96
C VAL A 212 -3.34 -14.20 12.30
N LEU A 213 -2.97 -15.41 11.86
CA LEU A 213 -3.76 -16.62 12.11
C LEU A 213 -3.67 -17.15 13.55
N ARG A 214 -2.91 -16.48 14.42
CA ARG A 214 -2.66 -16.93 15.80
C ARG A 214 -3.85 -16.61 16.71
N VAL A 215 -4.22 -17.58 17.54
CA VAL A 215 -5.24 -17.44 18.59
C VAL A 215 -4.59 -17.52 19.96
N VAL A 216 -4.90 -16.58 20.84
CA VAL A 216 -4.43 -16.56 22.24
C VAL A 216 -5.65 -16.44 23.16
N ASN A 217 -5.78 -17.36 24.12
CA ASN A 217 -6.92 -17.41 25.05
C ASN A 217 -8.29 -17.39 24.35
N GLY A 218 -8.40 -18.10 23.23
CA GLY A 218 -9.64 -18.18 22.44
C GLY A 218 -9.96 -16.92 21.63
N LYS A 219 -9.07 -15.91 21.59
CA LYS A 219 -9.24 -14.71 20.77
C LYS A 219 -8.25 -14.71 19.61
N PRO A 220 -8.70 -14.54 18.36
CA PRO A 220 -7.78 -14.30 17.25
C PRO A 220 -7.03 -13.00 17.50
N LEU A 221 -5.72 -13.02 17.25
CA LEU A 221 -4.94 -11.80 17.12
C LEU A 221 -5.24 -11.18 15.74
N GLY A 222 -4.89 -9.91 15.58
CA GLY A 222 -4.97 -9.24 14.29
C GLY A 222 -3.71 -8.43 14.02
N ASN A 223 -3.47 -8.08 12.76
CA ASN A 223 -2.42 -7.14 12.41
C ASN A 223 -2.77 -5.78 13.02
N PHE A 224 -2.02 -5.36 14.02
CA PHE A 224 -2.22 -4.04 14.59
C PHE A 224 -1.45 -3.01 13.78
N TRP A 225 -0.13 -3.18 13.66
CA TRP A 225 0.77 -2.20 13.07
C TRP A 225 0.58 -1.97 11.58
N GLY A 226 0.23 -2.99 10.81
CA GLY A 226 -0.06 -2.86 9.38
C GLY A 226 1.13 -3.00 8.44
N TYR A 227 2.31 -3.46 8.91
CA TYR A 227 3.48 -3.78 8.07
C TYR A 227 3.26 -5.07 7.26
N SER A 228 2.20 -5.08 6.44
CA SER A 228 1.82 -6.18 5.53
C SER A 228 0.83 -5.60 4.51
N THR A 229 1.34 -4.92 3.49
CA THR A 229 0.50 -4.12 2.59
C THR A 229 -0.27 -4.97 1.57
N VAL A 230 -1.55 -4.65 1.41
CA VAL A 230 -2.50 -5.20 0.43
C VAL A 230 -2.67 -4.24 -0.76
N GLY A 231 -2.86 -2.94 -0.50
CA GLY A 231 -3.15 -1.93 -1.53
C GLY A 231 -2.34 -0.65 -1.35
N PHE A 232 -1.47 -0.34 -2.31
CA PHE A 232 -0.51 0.76 -2.18
C PHE A 232 -1.10 2.16 -2.34
N PHE A 233 -2.22 2.30 -3.06
CA PHE A 233 -2.85 3.59 -3.37
C PHE A 233 -4.09 3.87 -2.49
N ALA A 234 -4.46 2.93 -1.63
CA ALA A 234 -5.66 2.99 -0.81
C ALA A 234 -5.29 3.27 0.65
N PRO A 235 -5.92 4.27 1.31
CA PRO A 235 -5.87 4.39 2.75
C PRO A 235 -6.56 3.21 3.44
N GLN A 236 -6.05 2.82 4.61
CA GLN A 236 -6.52 1.66 5.36
C GLN A 236 -7.99 1.80 5.79
N SER A 237 -8.82 0.84 5.38
CA SER A 237 -10.26 0.86 5.65
C SER A 237 -10.60 0.87 7.14
N ALA A 238 -9.78 0.22 7.97
CA ALA A 238 -9.98 0.12 9.42
C ALA A 238 -9.86 1.47 10.15
N TYR A 239 -9.20 2.46 9.53
CA TYR A 239 -9.01 3.79 10.10
C TYR A 239 -10.07 4.80 9.62
N CYS A 240 -10.96 4.37 8.73
CA CYS A 240 -12.05 5.16 8.17
C CYS A 240 -13.37 4.91 8.94
N MET A 241 -14.25 5.90 8.97
CA MET A 241 -15.59 5.81 9.55
C MET A 241 -16.54 5.02 8.65
N THR A 242 -16.47 5.25 7.33
CA THR A 242 -17.39 4.64 6.35
C THR A 242 -16.65 4.05 5.14
N PRO A 243 -15.68 3.15 5.33
CA PRO A 243 -14.85 2.64 4.22
C PRO A 243 -15.67 2.06 3.05
N LYS A 244 -16.80 1.40 3.34
CA LYS A 244 -17.66 0.75 2.34
C LYS A 244 -18.31 1.71 1.35
N THR A 245 -18.36 3.02 1.64
CA THR A 245 -18.92 4.04 0.74
C THR A 245 -17.84 4.69 -0.13
N GLY A 246 -16.59 4.23 -0.06
CA GLY A 246 -15.50 4.79 -0.86
C GLY A 246 -14.89 6.08 -0.30
N THR A 247 -15.18 6.43 0.96
CA THR A 247 -14.73 7.69 1.60
C THR A 247 -13.29 7.63 2.10
N HIS A 248 -12.56 6.53 1.87
CA HIS A 248 -11.18 6.33 2.35
C HIS A 248 -10.28 7.53 2.08
N LEU A 249 -10.30 7.98 0.81
CA LEU A 249 -9.45 9.06 0.33
C LEU A 249 -9.88 10.41 0.90
N GLU A 250 -11.18 10.65 1.02
CA GLU A 250 -11.73 11.90 1.60
C GLU A 250 -11.35 12.02 3.08
N GLU A 251 -11.56 10.97 3.86
CA GLU A 251 -11.25 10.98 5.30
C GLU A 251 -9.75 11.13 5.59
N PHE A 252 -8.89 10.55 4.75
CA PHE A 252 -7.45 10.75 4.86
C PHE A 252 -7.04 12.19 4.47
N ARG A 253 -7.59 12.73 3.38
CA ARG A 253 -7.32 14.13 2.96
C ARG A 253 -7.80 15.14 3.99
N ASP A 254 -8.92 14.87 4.67
CA ASP A 254 -9.41 15.70 5.78
C ASP A 254 -8.41 15.75 6.94
N LEU A 255 -7.76 14.62 7.26
CA LEU A 255 -6.69 14.56 8.25
C LEU A 255 -5.50 15.40 7.83
N VAL A 256 -5.02 15.23 6.60
CA VAL A 256 -3.87 15.99 6.06
C VAL A 256 -4.16 17.49 6.12
N LYS A 257 -5.28 17.93 5.54
CA LYS A 257 -5.70 19.34 5.52
C LYS A 257 -5.80 19.92 6.94
N ALA A 258 -6.30 19.14 7.91
CA ALA A 258 -6.40 19.58 9.30
C ALA A 258 -5.02 19.72 9.98
N LEU A 259 -4.09 18.79 9.74
CA LEU A 259 -2.71 18.85 10.24
C LEU A 259 -1.96 20.05 9.65
N HIS A 260 -2.08 20.26 8.33
CA HIS A 260 -1.45 21.38 7.64
C HIS A 260 -1.95 22.74 8.14
N LYS A 261 -3.27 22.87 8.34
CA LYS A 261 -3.86 24.07 8.95
C LYS A 261 -3.31 24.35 10.36
N ALA A 262 -2.87 23.31 11.07
CA ALA A 262 -2.20 23.42 12.35
C ALA A 262 -0.68 23.66 12.27
N GLY A 263 -0.09 23.61 11.07
CA GLY A 263 1.34 23.74 10.81
C GLY A 263 2.13 22.47 11.09
N ILE A 264 1.48 21.30 11.02
CA ILE A 264 2.06 19.98 11.27
C ILE A 264 2.11 19.20 9.96
N GLU A 265 3.30 18.71 9.61
CA GLU A 265 3.53 17.85 8.44
C GLU A 265 3.05 16.41 8.70
N ILE A 266 2.80 15.66 7.63
CA ILE A 266 2.49 14.23 7.66
C ILE A 266 3.47 13.43 6.83
N ILE A 267 4.13 12.47 7.51
CA ILE A 267 5.06 11.50 6.94
C ILE A 267 4.41 10.13 7.01
N LEU A 268 4.48 9.35 5.93
CA LEU A 268 3.93 8.01 5.89
C LEU A 268 5.02 6.95 5.99
N ASP A 269 4.86 6.02 6.92
CA ASP A 269 5.61 4.76 6.90
C ASP A 269 5.09 3.87 5.77
N VAL A 270 5.98 3.52 4.82
CA VAL A 270 5.64 2.80 3.58
C VAL A 270 6.43 1.50 3.45
N VAL A 271 5.70 0.43 3.14
CA VAL A 271 6.21 -0.94 3.09
C VAL A 271 6.22 -1.43 1.65
N PHE A 272 7.24 -1.06 0.88
CA PHE A 272 7.41 -1.52 -0.51
C PHE A 272 8.25 -2.79 -0.63
N ASN A 273 8.86 -3.23 0.47
CA ASN A 273 9.83 -4.33 0.46
C ASN A 273 9.16 -5.73 0.36
N HIS A 274 7.93 -5.89 0.83
CA HIS A 274 7.14 -7.12 0.74
C HIS A 274 5.63 -6.81 0.61
N THR A 275 4.82 -7.86 0.46
CA THR A 275 3.35 -7.74 0.41
C THR A 275 2.67 -8.75 1.34
N ASP A 276 1.39 -8.49 1.62
CA ASP A 276 0.53 -9.37 2.42
C ASP A 276 0.19 -10.72 1.75
N GLU A 277 0.59 -10.92 0.48
CA GLU A 277 0.44 -12.22 -0.16
C GLU A 277 1.38 -13.29 0.41
N GLY A 278 2.41 -12.93 1.18
CA GLY A 278 3.36 -13.87 1.78
C GLY A 278 4.02 -14.83 0.77
N ASN A 279 4.44 -16.00 1.23
CA ASN A 279 5.17 -16.99 0.44
C ASN A 279 4.29 -17.85 -0.49
N ASP A 280 4.79 -19.02 -0.92
CA ASP A 280 4.10 -19.97 -1.79
C ASP A 280 2.80 -20.56 -1.24
N GLN A 281 2.63 -20.56 0.09
CA GLN A 281 1.44 -21.00 0.81
C GLN A 281 0.48 -19.86 1.16
N GLY A 282 0.92 -18.61 0.97
CA GLY A 282 0.11 -17.43 1.22
C GLY A 282 -1.03 -17.25 0.22
N PRO A 283 -1.96 -16.32 0.49
CA PRO A 283 -3.12 -16.11 -0.36
C PRO A 283 -2.75 -15.56 -1.75
N VAL A 284 -3.69 -15.70 -2.69
CA VAL A 284 -3.62 -15.12 -4.03
C VAL A 284 -4.78 -14.14 -4.18
N PHE A 285 -4.48 -12.85 -4.16
CA PHE A 285 -5.50 -11.79 -4.25
C PHE A 285 -5.06 -10.57 -5.06
N SER A 286 -3.80 -10.44 -5.45
CA SER A 286 -3.32 -9.33 -6.30
C SER A 286 -2.13 -9.78 -7.16
N PHE A 287 -0.93 -9.26 -6.91
CA PHE A 287 0.29 -9.43 -7.71
C PHE A 287 0.60 -10.88 -8.07
N LYS A 288 0.45 -11.82 -7.13
CA LYS A 288 0.73 -13.25 -7.31
C LYS A 288 -0.17 -13.88 -8.37
N GLY A 289 -1.42 -13.44 -8.43
CA GLY A 289 -2.39 -13.88 -9.44
C GLY A 289 -2.30 -13.10 -10.76
N ILE A 290 -1.77 -11.86 -10.72
CA ILE A 290 -1.66 -10.98 -11.88
C ILE A 290 -0.43 -11.29 -12.71
N ASP A 291 0.76 -11.40 -12.10
CA ASP A 291 2.00 -11.81 -12.76
C ASP A 291 3.13 -12.13 -11.76
N ASN A 292 3.05 -13.30 -11.11
CA ASN A 292 3.91 -13.66 -9.96
C ASN A 292 5.42 -13.40 -10.15
N GLY A 293 6.01 -13.95 -11.22
CA GLY A 293 7.45 -13.86 -11.47
C GLY A 293 7.92 -12.48 -11.94
N VAL A 294 7.00 -11.56 -12.22
CA VAL A 294 7.31 -10.15 -12.49
C VAL A 294 7.43 -9.38 -11.17
N TYR A 295 6.49 -9.60 -10.25
CA TYR A 295 6.38 -8.79 -9.03
C TYR A 295 7.21 -9.29 -7.85
N TYR A 296 7.60 -10.57 -7.81
CA TYR A 296 8.31 -11.14 -6.67
C TYR A 296 9.66 -11.75 -7.02
N PHE A 297 10.58 -11.72 -6.06
CA PHE A 297 11.81 -12.48 -6.11
C PHE A 297 11.54 -13.97 -5.92
N LEU A 298 11.75 -14.76 -6.96
CA LEU A 298 11.63 -16.22 -6.93
C LEU A 298 13.00 -16.87 -6.77
N SER A 299 13.03 -18.01 -6.08
CA SER A 299 14.26 -18.77 -5.91
C SER A 299 14.75 -19.29 -7.28
N PRO A 300 16.03 -19.08 -7.64
CA PRO A 300 16.59 -19.49 -8.92
C PRO A 300 16.75 -21.01 -9.01
N SER A 301 16.84 -21.73 -7.89
CA SER A 301 16.90 -23.19 -7.87
C SER A 301 15.54 -23.84 -8.06
N ASP A 302 14.47 -23.18 -7.62
CA ASP A 302 13.09 -23.63 -7.78
C ASP A 302 12.15 -22.42 -7.66
N LYS A 303 11.62 -21.99 -8.80
CA LYS A 303 10.79 -20.78 -8.90
C LYS A 303 9.40 -20.94 -8.27
N GLN A 304 9.07 -22.13 -7.76
CA GLN A 304 7.90 -22.29 -6.91
C GLN A 304 8.04 -21.49 -5.60
N PHE A 305 9.27 -21.33 -5.09
CA PHE A 305 9.55 -20.66 -3.81
C PHE A 305 10.04 -19.22 -4.00
N TYR A 306 10.00 -18.45 -2.91
CA TYR A 306 10.32 -17.03 -2.89
C TYR A 306 11.64 -16.81 -2.16
N PHE A 307 12.43 -15.84 -2.60
CA PHE A 307 13.42 -15.25 -1.71
C PHE A 307 12.72 -14.31 -0.73
N ASP A 308 13.20 -14.34 0.51
CA ASP A 308 12.61 -13.63 1.62
C ASP A 308 13.69 -12.80 2.31
N TYR A 309 14.03 -11.67 1.68
CA TYR A 309 14.93 -10.68 2.23
C TYR A 309 14.29 -9.85 3.35
N SER A 310 12.95 -9.83 3.41
CA SER A 310 12.19 -9.09 4.44
C SER A 310 11.83 -9.90 5.67
N GLY A 311 11.93 -11.23 5.61
CA GLY A 311 11.48 -12.13 6.68
C GLY A 311 9.96 -12.24 6.82
N CYS A 312 9.19 -11.73 5.85
CA CYS A 312 7.72 -11.77 5.83
C CYS A 312 7.16 -12.78 4.81
N GLY A 313 8.01 -13.62 4.24
CA GLY A 313 7.66 -14.72 3.34
C GLY A 313 7.82 -14.41 1.85
N ASN A 314 7.88 -13.14 1.45
CA ASN A 314 8.22 -12.75 0.08
C ASN A 314 9.07 -11.49 0.08
N THR A 315 9.67 -11.20 -1.07
CA THR A 315 10.25 -9.90 -1.34
C THR A 315 9.73 -9.37 -2.66
N PHE A 316 9.24 -8.13 -2.63
CA PHE A 316 8.76 -7.43 -3.81
C PHE A 316 9.94 -7.01 -4.69
N ASN A 317 9.82 -7.23 -6.01
CA ASN A 317 10.88 -6.96 -6.96
C ASN A 317 10.92 -5.48 -7.34
N CYS A 318 11.38 -4.62 -6.43
CA CYS A 318 11.32 -3.16 -6.54
C CYS A 318 12.01 -2.58 -7.78
N ASN A 319 13.07 -3.23 -8.28
CA ASN A 319 13.85 -2.75 -9.43
C ASN A 319 13.39 -3.34 -10.78
N GLN A 320 12.37 -4.19 -10.78
CA GLN A 320 11.70 -4.59 -12.02
C GLN A 320 10.94 -3.38 -12.59
N PRO A 321 11.00 -3.10 -13.92
CA PRO A 321 10.47 -1.85 -14.49
C PRO A 321 9.00 -1.50 -14.18
N ILE A 322 8.07 -2.47 -14.15
CA ILE A 322 6.67 -2.24 -13.77
C ILE A 322 6.50 -2.02 -12.27
N SER A 323 7.26 -2.74 -11.44
CA SER A 323 7.25 -2.56 -9.98
C SER A 323 7.81 -1.19 -9.61
N GLN A 324 8.91 -0.79 -10.24
CA GLN A 324 9.48 0.55 -10.13
C GLN A 324 8.45 1.61 -10.52
N LYS A 325 7.80 1.45 -11.69
CA LYS A 325 6.74 2.36 -12.14
C LYS A 325 5.62 2.47 -11.09
N LEU A 326 5.19 1.35 -10.51
CA LEU A 326 4.18 1.33 -9.45
C LEU A 326 4.62 2.12 -8.21
N ILE A 327 5.84 1.90 -7.73
CA ILE A 327 6.37 2.59 -6.55
C ILE A 327 6.43 4.10 -6.79
N ILE A 328 6.99 4.54 -7.92
CA ILE A 328 7.10 5.97 -8.24
C ILE A 328 5.72 6.60 -8.45
N GLU A 329 4.80 5.94 -9.14
CA GLU A 329 3.42 6.45 -9.31
C GLU A 329 2.65 6.47 -7.99
N CYS A 330 2.89 5.52 -7.09
CA CYS A 330 2.33 5.50 -5.75
C CYS A 330 2.82 6.70 -4.93
N LEU A 331 4.13 6.92 -4.85
CA LEU A 331 4.70 8.06 -4.13
C LEU A 331 4.20 9.40 -4.70
N ARG A 332 4.18 9.55 -6.03
CA ARG A 332 3.62 10.74 -6.70
C ARG A 332 2.14 10.93 -6.37
N TYR A 333 1.37 9.85 -6.30
CA TYR A 333 -0.04 9.89 -5.93
C TYR A 333 -0.22 10.42 -4.52
N TRP A 334 0.51 9.89 -3.53
CA TRP A 334 0.41 10.36 -2.15
C TRP A 334 0.86 11.83 -2.00
N VAL A 335 1.85 12.29 -2.76
CA VAL A 335 2.22 13.72 -2.73
C VAL A 335 1.18 14.60 -3.44
N ARG A 336 0.86 14.30 -4.70
CA ARG A 336 0.01 15.19 -5.54
C ARG A 336 -1.46 15.14 -5.16
N GLU A 337 -1.97 13.95 -4.89
CA GLU A 337 -3.40 13.74 -4.68
C GLU A 337 -3.77 13.83 -3.20
N THR A 338 -2.84 13.62 -2.27
CA THR A 338 -3.14 13.65 -0.83
C THR A 338 -2.28 14.60 -0.01
N HIS A 339 -1.38 15.36 -0.65
CA HIS A 339 -0.52 16.37 -0.02
C HIS A 339 0.40 15.82 1.09
N VAL A 340 0.77 14.54 1.05
CA VAL A 340 1.74 13.98 2.00
C VAL A 340 3.11 14.69 1.86
N ASP A 341 3.72 15.06 2.99
CA ASP A 341 4.98 15.81 3.03
C ASP A 341 6.23 14.91 2.95
N GLY A 342 6.10 13.59 3.19
CA GLY A 342 7.23 12.69 3.11
C GLY A 342 6.93 11.23 3.41
N PHE A 343 7.97 10.41 3.33
CA PHE A 343 7.90 8.97 3.48
C PHE A 343 9.06 8.42 4.31
N ARG A 344 8.74 7.48 5.20
CA ARG A 344 9.70 6.58 5.87
C ARG A 344 9.60 5.20 5.25
N PHE A 345 10.69 4.74 4.63
CA PHE A 345 10.76 3.46 3.94
C PHE A 345 11.18 2.36 4.90
N ASP A 346 10.23 1.49 5.22
CA ASP A 346 10.44 0.25 5.95
C ASP A 346 11.36 -0.70 5.18
N GLU A 347 12.31 -1.31 5.89
CA GLU A 347 13.40 -2.12 5.34
C GLU A 347 13.93 -1.59 4.00
N GLY A 348 14.27 -0.30 3.98
CA GLY A 348 14.66 0.44 2.78
C GLY A 348 15.76 -0.25 1.97
N SER A 349 16.63 -1.07 2.60
CA SER A 349 17.72 -1.75 1.90
C SER A 349 17.24 -2.74 0.84
N VAL A 350 16.03 -3.28 0.98
CA VAL A 350 15.42 -4.15 -0.04
C VAL A 350 15.27 -3.41 -1.37
N LEU A 351 14.97 -2.11 -1.36
CA LEU A 351 14.88 -1.30 -2.59
C LEU A 351 16.22 -1.21 -3.33
N SER A 352 17.33 -1.52 -2.67
CA SER A 352 18.65 -1.55 -3.30
C SER A 352 18.95 -2.87 -4.03
N ARG A 353 18.20 -3.95 -3.79
CA ARG A 353 18.50 -5.28 -4.36
C ARG A 353 18.15 -5.34 -5.85
N GLY A 354 19.12 -5.77 -6.66
CA GLY A 354 18.93 -6.06 -8.08
C GLY A 354 18.16 -7.36 -8.31
N GLU A 355 17.85 -7.68 -9.58
CA GLU A 355 17.07 -8.89 -9.94
C GLU A 355 17.71 -10.22 -9.49
N ASP A 356 19.03 -10.23 -9.26
CA ASP A 356 19.79 -11.35 -8.73
C ASP A 356 19.89 -11.36 -7.19
N GLY A 357 19.22 -10.40 -6.53
CA GLY A 357 19.24 -10.20 -5.08
C GLY A 357 20.48 -9.47 -4.56
N VAL A 358 21.44 -9.15 -5.41
CA VAL A 358 22.67 -8.44 -5.02
C VAL A 358 22.38 -6.93 -4.90
N PRO A 359 22.83 -6.26 -3.82
CA PRO A 359 22.64 -4.82 -3.68
C PRO A 359 23.34 -4.03 -4.79
N LEU A 360 22.59 -3.15 -5.43
CA LEU A 360 23.07 -2.26 -6.47
C LEU A 360 23.64 -0.99 -5.86
N ALA A 361 24.75 -0.50 -6.41
CA ALA A 361 25.26 0.83 -6.09
C ALA A 361 24.33 1.94 -6.64
N HIS A 362 23.71 1.68 -7.79
CA HIS A 362 22.75 2.59 -8.41
C HIS A 362 21.39 1.90 -8.66
N PRO A 363 20.62 1.60 -7.61
CA PRO A 363 19.34 0.94 -7.76
C PRO A 363 18.35 1.87 -8.47
N PRO A 364 17.79 1.46 -9.63
CA PRO A 364 16.92 2.32 -10.43
C PRO A 364 15.77 2.96 -9.65
N VAL A 365 15.11 2.21 -8.74
CA VAL A 365 13.95 2.74 -8.01
C VAL A 365 14.34 3.89 -7.07
N VAL A 366 15.44 3.76 -6.32
CA VAL A 366 15.90 4.80 -5.40
C VAL A 366 16.33 6.05 -6.16
N TRP A 367 17.08 5.90 -7.26
CA TRP A 367 17.48 7.04 -8.07
C TRP A 367 16.30 7.73 -8.78
N GLN A 368 15.24 6.99 -9.12
CA GLN A 368 14.02 7.63 -9.61
C GLN A 368 13.30 8.42 -8.51
N ILE A 369 13.27 7.94 -7.26
CA ILE A 369 12.71 8.69 -6.13
C ILE A 369 13.50 9.99 -5.92
N GLU A 370 14.82 9.89 -5.91
CA GLU A 370 15.75 11.02 -5.70
C GLU A 370 15.60 12.11 -6.76
N LEU A 371 15.46 11.72 -8.03
CA LEU A 371 15.45 12.62 -9.18
C LEU A 371 14.03 13.04 -9.63
N ASP A 372 12.98 12.58 -8.95
CA ASP A 372 11.61 12.92 -9.32
C ASP A 372 11.27 14.37 -8.96
N GLU A 373 10.83 15.17 -9.93
CA GLU A 373 10.43 16.56 -9.69
C GLU A 373 9.24 16.69 -8.73
N THR A 374 8.34 15.69 -8.69
CA THR A 374 7.20 15.69 -7.76
C THR A 374 7.63 15.44 -6.34
N LEU A 375 8.62 14.58 -6.17
CA LEU A 375 9.08 14.15 -4.86
C LEU A 375 10.22 15.04 -4.36
N ALA A 376 10.67 16.04 -5.13
CA ALA A 376 11.85 16.85 -4.85
C ALA A 376 11.81 17.51 -3.47
N ASP A 377 10.64 18.01 -3.07
CA ASP A 377 10.43 18.70 -1.79
C ASP A 377 9.98 17.76 -0.66
N SER A 378 9.64 16.51 -0.98
CA SER A 378 9.18 15.54 0.01
C SER A 378 10.33 15.03 0.89
N LYS A 379 10.06 14.72 2.16
CA LYS A 379 11.05 14.05 3.03
C LYS A 379 11.19 12.59 2.64
N VAL A 380 12.43 12.10 2.58
CA VAL A 380 12.77 10.70 2.30
C VAL A 380 13.62 10.17 3.44
N ILE A 381 13.08 9.21 4.18
CA ILE A 381 13.66 8.64 5.39
C ILE A 381 13.76 7.13 5.19
N ALA A 382 14.87 6.48 5.55
CA ALA A 382 15.06 5.05 5.28
C ALA A 382 15.51 4.26 6.50
N GLU A 383 14.87 3.11 6.71
CA GLU A 383 15.40 2.03 7.55
C GLU A 383 16.47 1.27 6.75
N ALA A 384 17.74 1.64 6.94
CA ALA A 384 18.83 1.18 6.10
C ALA A 384 19.39 -0.21 6.52
N TRP A 385 18.52 -1.21 6.65
CA TRP A 385 18.87 -2.63 6.70
C TRP A 385 17.77 -3.49 6.06
N ASP A 386 17.99 -4.81 6.01
CA ASP A 386 16.94 -5.80 5.76
C ASP A 386 17.16 -7.08 6.59
N ALA A 387 16.12 -7.93 6.68
CA ALA A 387 16.12 -9.14 7.50
C ALA A 387 17.13 -10.21 7.04
N ALA A 388 17.66 -10.14 5.82
CA ALA A 388 18.71 -11.03 5.32
C ALA A 388 20.13 -10.62 5.74
N GLY A 389 20.27 -9.59 6.58
CA GLY A 389 21.52 -9.17 7.17
C GLY A 389 22.29 -8.14 6.34
N LEU A 390 21.68 -7.55 5.31
CA LEU A 390 22.24 -6.37 4.67
C LEU A 390 22.12 -5.17 5.60
N TYR A 391 23.23 -4.46 5.79
CA TYR A 391 23.31 -3.31 6.67
C TYR A 391 23.87 -2.10 5.90
N GLN A 392 23.06 -1.07 5.74
CA GLN A 392 23.29 0.11 4.91
C GLN A 392 23.32 1.44 5.67
N ILE A 393 23.39 1.41 7.01
CA ILE A 393 23.48 2.63 7.82
C ILE A 393 24.70 3.46 7.45
N GLY A 394 24.45 4.70 7.01
CA GLY A 394 25.48 5.66 6.58
C GLY A 394 25.94 5.50 5.13
N HIS A 395 25.47 4.48 4.41
CA HIS A 395 25.80 4.24 3.00
C HIS A 395 24.59 3.79 2.17
N PHE A 396 23.38 4.13 2.60
CA PHE A 396 22.16 3.94 1.81
C PHE A 396 22.32 4.62 0.44
N PRO A 397 21.89 3.98 -0.67
CA PRO A 397 21.94 4.59 -1.99
C PRO A 397 21.11 5.88 -2.05
N GLY A 398 21.59 6.89 -2.78
CA GLY A 398 20.96 8.21 -2.82
C GLY A 398 21.70 9.24 -1.96
N ASP A 399 21.41 10.51 -2.23
CA ASP A 399 22.08 11.65 -1.59
C ASP A 399 21.12 12.44 -0.68
N ARG A 400 19.81 12.46 -0.94
CA ARG A 400 18.83 13.13 -0.06
C ARG A 400 18.61 12.42 1.27
N THR A 401 19.01 11.15 1.34
CA THR A 401 19.09 10.40 2.59
C THR A 401 20.42 10.63 3.33
N ARG A 402 21.31 11.50 2.83
CA ARG A 402 22.66 11.79 3.37
C ARG A 402 22.82 13.25 3.82
N ASP A 403 23.78 13.50 4.71
CA ASP A 403 24.21 14.81 5.22
C ASP A 403 25.49 15.24 4.54
N LEU A 404 25.88 16.49 4.82
CA LEU A 404 27.06 17.16 4.30
C LEU A 404 28.40 16.48 4.67
N LEU A 405 28.44 15.51 5.59
CA LEU A 405 29.63 14.75 5.97
C LEU A 405 29.63 13.32 5.37
N GLY A 406 28.68 13.01 4.49
CA GLY A 406 28.50 11.67 3.93
C GLY A 406 27.98 10.65 4.94
N ARG A 407 27.45 11.10 6.08
CA ARG A 407 26.67 10.30 7.02
C ARG A 407 25.19 10.48 6.66
N SER A 408 24.30 9.62 7.13
CA SER A 408 22.88 9.80 6.88
C SER A 408 22.18 10.48 8.07
N PRO A 409 21.74 11.75 7.96
CA PRO A 409 20.96 12.45 8.99
C PRO A 409 19.52 11.94 9.01
N THR A 410 19.11 11.27 7.93
CA THR A 410 17.78 10.72 7.65
C THR A 410 17.74 9.19 7.69
N VAL A 411 18.79 8.54 8.22
CA VAL A 411 18.76 7.10 8.53
C VAL A 411 18.48 6.93 10.02
N TRP A 412 17.40 6.22 10.31
CA TRP A 412 17.09 5.81 11.68
C TRP A 412 18.20 4.91 12.20
N LEU A 413 18.84 5.32 13.30
CA LEU A 413 19.54 4.42 14.19
C LEU A 413 18.48 3.82 15.15
N GLU A 414 17.81 2.74 14.76
CA GLU A 414 17.31 1.85 15.82
C GLU A 414 18.54 1.18 16.42
N VAL A 415 18.89 1.58 17.63
CA VAL A 415 19.78 0.77 18.45
C VAL A 415 18.91 -0.34 19.01
N PRO A 416 19.09 -1.62 18.63
CA PRO A 416 18.39 -2.70 19.28
C PRO A 416 18.84 -2.71 20.74
N ILE A 417 17.98 -2.26 21.65
CA ILE A 417 18.22 -2.44 23.08
C ILE A 417 18.11 -3.94 23.33
N SER A 418 19.26 -4.61 23.39
CA SER A 418 19.37 -5.98 23.88
C SER A 418 18.76 -6.03 25.28
N MET A 419 17.53 -6.57 25.41
CA MET A 419 16.93 -6.89 26.70
C MET A 419 17.65 -8.09 27.33
N LYS A 420 18.89 -7.91 27.77
CA LYS A 420 19.51 -8.75 28.80
C LYS A 420 19.18 -8.18 30.18
N SER A 421 17.91 -8.34 30.59
CA SER A 421 17.45 -8.54 31.98
C SER A 421 16.02 -8.02 32.17
N ALA A 422 15.04 -8.80 31.71
CA ALA A 422 13.65 -8.68 32.16
C ALA A 422 13.18 -10.03 32.72
N ALA A 423 13.99 -10.63 33.59
CA ALA A 423 13.52 -11.66 34.50
C ALA A 423 13.14 -10.93 35.80
N ASN A 424 11.86 -10.99 36.15
CA ASN A 424 11.20 -10.37 37.32
C ASN A 424 10.61 -8.98 37.04
N TYR A 425 9.41 -8.90 36.44
CA TYR A 425 8.24 -8.15 36.95
C TYR A 425 7.02 -8.44 36.05
N PRO A 426 5.78 -8.53 36.59
CA PRO A 426 4.61 -8.93 35.81
C PRO A 426 3.97 -7.74 35.07
N SER A 427 3.71 -7.95 33.79
CA SER A 427 2.71 -7.30 32.92
C SER A 427 2.33 -5.84 33.22
N THR A 428 3.04 -4.91 32.61
CA THR A 428 2.47 -3.65 32.12
C THR A 428 2.97 -3.44 30.70
N ALA A 429 2.05 -3.16 29.77
CA ALA A 429 2.37 -2.83 28.40
C ALA A 429 3.26 -1.57 28.40
N SER A 430 4.51 -1.71 27.97
CA SER A 430 5.41 -0.60 27.73
C SER A 430 5.10 -0.02 26.35
N THR A 431 4.45 1.14 26.32
CA THR A 431 4.43 1.99 25.12
C THR A 431 5.81 2.62 24.99
N SER A 432 6.58 2.20 23.98
CA SER A 432 7.78 2.93 23.56
C SER A 432 7.30 4.19 22.86
N LEU A 433 7.52 5.36 23.45
CA LEU A 433 7.37 6.64 22.75
C LEU A 433 8.75 6.92 22.15
N LEU A 434 8.94 6.70 20.84
CA LEU A 434 10.16 7.19 20.18
C LEU A 434 9.91 8.64 19.74
N VAL A 435 10.60 9.57 20.40
CA VAL A 435 10.79 10.92 19.90
C VAL A 435 12.15 10.92 19.22
N THR A 436 12.15 10.91 17.90
CA THR A 436 13.39 10.98 17.12
C THR A 436 13.76 12.44 16.93
N MET A 437 14.72 12.90 17.72
CA MET A 437 15.43 14.13 17.43
C MET A 437 16.53 13.79 16.41
N VAL A 438 16.44 14.39 15.22
CA VAL A 438 17.59 14.47 14.31
C VAL A 438 18.66 15.29 15.02
N LEU A 439 19.60 14.63 15.68
CA LEU A 439 20.69 15.29 16.40
C LEU A 439 21.71 15.82 15.39
N ARG A 440 22.03 17.12 15.50
CA ARG A 440 23.06 17.82 14.74
C ARG A 440 24.47 17.31 14.99
#